data_AF-A0AAE3AW28-F1
#
_entry.id   AF-A0AAE3AW28-F1
#
_cell.length_a   1.000
_cell.length_b   1.000
_cell.length_c   1.000
_cell.angle_alpha   90.00
_cell.angle_beta   90.00
_cell.angle_gamma   90.00
#
_symmetry.space_group_name_H-M   'P 1'
#
loop_
_entity.id
_entity.type
_entity.pdbx_description
1 polymer ?
#
loop_
_entity_poly.entity_id
_entity_poly.type
_entity_poly.pdbx_seq_one_letter_code
_entity_poly.pdbx_strand_id
1 'polypeptide(L)'
;MSSRSSFEELATLFERSGTSGAERAYRKALDKLTTILVEEGILHAVRLKRKNITRKKKEIATAIYLYQVDYDGKWGEIYFDFVNRTTEIRKLAEWDRMISKVFSKKAICYIQTHPLLVNLKEIVISFSL
;
A
#
# COMPACT_ATOMS: atom_id res chain seq x y z
N MET A 1 -0.26 -27.78 -7.88
CA MET A 1 -1.03 -26.89 -7.00
C MET A 1 -0.32 -26.85 -5.66
N SER A 2 0.30 -25.74 -5.30
CA SER A 2 0.94 -25.61 -3.99
C SER A 2 -0.17 -25.40 -2.96
N SER A 3 -0.51 -26.46 -2.21
CA SER A 3 -1.31 -26.32 -1.00
C SER A 3 -0.48 -25.55 0.01
N ARG A 4 -1.00 -24.42 0.49
CA ARG A 4 -0.36 -23.64 1.55
C ARG A 4 -0.32 -24.52 2.81
N SER A 5 0.88 -24.96 3.21
CA SER A 5 1.06 -25.79 4.40
C SER A 5 0.48 -25.13 5.64
N SER A 6 -0.13 -25.92 6.52
CA SER A 6 -0.70 -25.41 7.77
C SER A 6 0.41 -25.03 8.76
N PHE A 7 0.13 -24.17 9.74
CA PHE A 7 1.12 -23.87 10.79
C PHE A 7 1.43 -25.07 11.69
N GLU A 8 0.58 -26.10 11.69
CA GLU A 8 0.80 -27.37 12.37
C GLU A 8 1.84 -28.22 11.62
N GLU A 9 1.73 -28.31 10.29
CA GLU A 9 2.74 -28.93 9.42
C GLU A 9 4.06 -28.16 9.45
N LEU A 10 4.02 -26.83 9.54
CA LEU A 10 5.25 -26.04 9.66
C LEU A 10 5.94 -26.29 11.02
N ALA A 11 5.18 -26.46 12.10
CA ALA A 11 5.74 -26.71 13.43
C ALA A 11 6.50 -28.04 13.51
N THR A 12 6.11 -29.07 12.76
CA THR A 12 6.84 -30.36 12.73
C THR A 12 8.21 -30.23 12.05
N LEU A 13 8.37 -29.28 11.13
CA LEU A 13 9.65 -28.97 10.48
C LEU A 13 10.61 -28.19 11.39
N PHE A 14 10.09 -27.49 12.39
CA PHE A 14 10.88 -26.73 13.37
C PHE A 14 10.93 -27.50 14.69
N GLU A 15 11.95 -28.33 14.88
CA GLU A 15 12.15 -29.12 16.10
C GLU A 15 11.98 -28.26 17.37
N ARG A 16 11.14 -28.74 18.30
CA ARG A 16 10.80 -28.10 19.59
C ARG A 16 9.93 -26.84 19.53
N SER A 17 9.27 -26.56 18.41
CA SER A 17 8.30 -25.44 18.32
C SER A 17 6.84 -25.93 18.25
N GLY A 18 5.92 -25.19 18.89
CA GLY A 18 4.47 -25.38 18.70
C GLY A 18 3.94 -24.58 17.52
N THR A 19 2.67 -24.76 17.16
CA THR A 19 1.96 -24.01 16.10
C THR A 19 2.17 -22.49 16.21
N SER A 20 2.08 -21.96 17.43
CA SER A 20 2.31 -20.53 17.72
C SER A 20 3.77 -20.09 17.56
N GLY A 21 4.72 -21.01 17.76
CA GLY A 21 6.15 -20.79 17.52
C GLY A 21 6.46 -20.72 16.03
N ALA A 22 5.93 -21.66 15.25
CA ALA A 22 6.05 -21.68 13.79
C ALA A 22 5.41 -20.44 13.16
N GLU A 23 4.22 -20.03 13.62
CA GLU A 23 3.58 -18.80 13.16
C GLU A 23 4.42 -17.56 13.47
N ARG A 24 4.96 -17.44 14.69
CA ARG A 24 5.81 -16.30 15.07
C ARG A 24 7.09 -16.26 14.24
N ALA A 25 7.73 -17.42 14.01
CA ALA A 25 8.93 -17.53 13.20
C ALA A 25 8.65 -17.13 11.74
N TYR A 26 7.54 -17.61 11.18
CA TYR A 26 7.09 -17.27 9.83
C TYR A 26 6.85 -15.76 9.69
N ARG A 27 6.12 -15.13 10.62
CA ARG A 27 5.92 -13.68 10.63
C ARG A 27 7.24 -12.91 10.70
N LYS A 28 8.16 -13.32 11.58
CA LYS A 28 9.49 -12.70 11.69
C LYS A 28 10.32 -12.85 10.41
N ALA A 29 10.20 -13.98 9.70
CA ALA A 29 10.87 -14.18 8.42
C ALA A 29 10.27 -13.27 7.32
N LEU A 30 8.94 -13.15 7.27
CA LEU A 30 8.26 -12.21 6.38
C LEU A 30 8.64 -10.76 6.67
N ASP A 31 8.69 -10.35 7.93
CA ASP A 31 9.08 -9.00 8.33
C ASP A 31 10.51 -8.72 7.85
N LYS A 32 11.46 -9.63 8.08
CA LYS A 32 12.84 -9.50 7.59
C LYS A 32 12.94 -9.43 6.07
N LEU A 33 12.24 -10.30 5.35
CA LEU A 33 12.22 -10.28 3.88
C LEU A 33 11.64 -8.98 3.36
N THR A 34 10.56 -8.49 3.97
CA THR A 34 9.94 -7.21 3.59
C THR A 34 10.90 -6.06 3.81
N THR A 35 11.62 -6.03 4.95
CA THR A 35 12.67 -5.03 5.20
C THR A 35 13.74 -5.06 4.11
N ILE A 36 14.30 -6.24 3.79
CA ILE A 36 15.35 -6.37 2.76
C ILE A 36 14.83 -5.90 1.39
N LEU A 37 13.63 -6.32 0.99
CA LEU A 37 13.06 -5.96 -0.32
C LEU A 37 12.76 -4.45 -0.44
N VAL A 38 12.41 -3.79 0.67
CA VAL A 38 12.23 -2.34 0.71
C VAL A 38 13.58 -1.62 0.66
N GLU A 39 14.56 -2.08 1.43
CA GLU A 39 15.93 -1.52 1.44
C GLU A 39 16.62 -1.66 0.08
N GLU A 40 16.41 -2.78 -0.62
CA GLU A 40 16.93 -3.03 -1.97
C GLU A 40 16.14 -2.27 -3.07
N GLY A 41 15.05 -1.58 -2.72
CA GLY A 41 14.19 -0.86 -3.67
C GLY A 41 13.44 -1.79 -4.63
N ILE A 42 13.23 -3.05 -4.27
CA ILE A 42 12.50 -4.05 -5.07
C ILE A 42 11.01 -3.96 -4.79
N LEU A 43 10.65 -3.75 -3.52
CA LEU A 43 9.29 -3.60 -3.05
C LEU A 43 9.08 -2.19 -2.52
N HIS A 44 8.14 -1.47 -3.14
CA HIS A 44 7.77 -0.14 -2.72
C HIS A 44 6.37 -0.14 -2.11
N ALA A 45 6.17 0.57 -1.02
CA ALA A 45 4.88 0.74 -0.37
C ALA A 45 4.37 2.16 -0.54
N VAL A 46 3.21 2.34 -1.18
CA VAL A 46 2.53 3.63 -1.21
C VAL A 46 1.48 3.67 -0.12
N ARG A 47 1.69 4.58 0.83
CA ARG A 47 0.72 4.92 1.85
C ARG A 47 -0.13 6.08 1.36
N LEU A 48 -1.44 5.90 1.38
CA LEU A 48 -2.43 6.92 1.04
C LEU A 48 -3.24 7.27 2.29
N LYS A 49 -3.33 8.55 2.59
CA LYS A 49 -4.13 9.08 3.69
C LYS A 49 -5.13 10.10 3.16
N ARG A 50 -6.41 9.85 3.38
CA ARG A 50 -7.48 10.74 2.94
C ARG A 50 -7.43 12.03 3.74
N LYS A 51 -7.21 13.15 3.06
CA LYS A 51 -7.17 14.49 3.64
C LYS A 51 -8.53 15.15 3.64
N ASN A 52 -9.24 15.10 2.51
CA ASN A 52 -10.56 15.72 2.38
C ASN A 52 -11.42 14.96 1.37
N ILE A 53 -12.74 15.06 1.51
CA ILE A 53 -13.72 14.57 0.54
C ILE A 53 -14.84 15.59 0.38
N THR A 54 -15.37 15.70 -0.82
CA THR A 54 -16.63 16.40 -1.07
C THR A 54 -17.65 15.38 -1.54
N ARG A 55 -18.85 15.41 -0.94
CA ARG A 55 -19.95 14.51 -1.29
C ARG A 55 -21.05 15.25 -2.02
N LYS A 56 -21.68 14.58 -2.99
CA LYS A 56 -22.90 15.05 -3.66
C LYS A 56 -23.92 13.93 -3.59
N LYS A 57 -25.13 14.22 -3.06
CA LYS A 57 -26.22 13.24 -2.91
C LYS A 57 -25.77 11.88 -2.32
N LYS A 58 -24.94 11.93 -1.27
CA LYS A 58 -24.33 10.79 -0.51
C LYS A 58 -23.12 10.11 -1.15
N GLU A 59 -22.84 10.31 -2.43
CA GLU A 59 -21.65 9.78 -3.11
C GLU A 59 -20.45 10.73 -3.00
N ILE A 60 -19.22 10.19 -3.05
CA ILE A 60 -18.00 11.00 -3.06
C ILE A 60 -17.82 11.56 -4.47
N ALA A 61 -17.96 12.88 -4.60
CA ALA A 61 -17.73 13.58 -5.85
C ALA A 61 -16.25 13.84 -6.07
N THR A 62 -15.55 14.29 -5.03
CA THR A 62 -14.12 14.59 -5.09
C THR A 62 -13.41 14.11 -3.82
N ALA A 63 -12.13 13.79 -3.94
CA ALA A 63 -11.29 13.42 -2.80
C ALA A 63 -9.86 13.96 -2.96
N ILE A 64 -9.27 14.35 -1.84
CA ILE A 64 -7.84 14.69 -1.75
C ILE A 64 -7.18 13.64 -0.87
N TYR A 65 -6.18 12.97 -1.43
CA TYR A 65 -5.32 12.03 -0.72
C TYR A 65 -3.92 12.59 -0.59
N LEU A 66 -3.38 12.51 0.61
CA LEU A 66 -1.94 12.58 0.82
C LEU A 66 -1.35 11.22 0.47
N TYR A 67 -0.22 11.19 -0.21
CA TYR A 67 0.51 9.95 -0.46
C TYR A 67 1.97 10.05 -0.04
N GLN A 68 2.53 8.94 0.41
CA GLN A 68 3.93 8.78 0.80
C GLN A 68 4.43 7.44 0.26
N VAL A 69 5.68 7.39 -0.17
CA VAL A 69 6.33 6.17 -0.65
C VAL A 69 7.29 5.67 0.45
N ASP A 70 7.34 4.37 0.68
CA ASP A 70 8.26 3.66 1.58
C ASP A 70 8.34 4.12 3.03
N TYR A 71 7.30 4.82 3.50
CA TYR A 71 7.22 5.37 4.86
C TYR A 71 8.33 6.37 5.22
N ASP A 72 9.26 6.64 4.31
CA ASP A 72 10.22 7.72 4.39
C ASP A 72 9.75 8.92 3.54
N GLY A 73 10.33 10.08 3.79
CA GLY A 73 10.08 11.25 2.97
C GLY A 73 8.78 12.04 3.18
N LYS A 74 8.60 13.05 2.33
CA LYS A 74 7.53 14.05 2.45
C LYS A 74 6.24 13.59 1.77
N TRP A 75 5.10 13.94 2.36
CA TRP A 75 3.80 13.71 1.74
C TRP A 75 3.61 14.53 0.45
N GLY A 76 3.22 13.85 -0.61
CA GLY A 76 2.62 14.41 -1.81
C GLY A 76 1.11 14.48 -1.69
N GLU A 77 0.45 15.11 -2.67
CA GLU A 77 -1.00 15.24 -2.74
C GLU A 77 -1.53 14.84 -4.11
N ILE A 78 -2.57 14.00 -4.09
CA ILE A 78 -3.32 13.58 -5.26
C ILE A 78 -4.77 14.02 -5.07
N TYR A 79 -5.32 14.64 -6.09
CA TYR A 79 -6.71 15.03 -6.19
C TYR A 79 -7.43 14.08 -7.15
N PHE A 80 -8.61 13.64 -6.73
CA PHE A 80 -9.52 12.83 -7.51
C PHE A 80 -10.83 13.58 -7.67
N ASP A 81 -11.30 13.66 -8.91
CA ASP A 81 -12.64 14.05 -9.27
C ASP A 81 -13.32 12.84 -9.94
N PHE A 82 -14.21 12.21 -9.20
CA PHE A 82 -14.91 11.01 -9.66
C PHE A 82 -16.06 11.35 -10.61
N VAL A 83 -16.55 12.59 -10.59
CA VAL A 83 -17.63 13.04 -11.48
C VAL A 83 -17.09 13.23 -12.89
N ASN A 84 -15.95 13.91 -13.02
CA ASN A 84 -15.30 14.15 -14.31
C ASN A 84 -14.29 13.04 -14.68
N ARG A 85 -14.07 12.05 -13.80
CA ARG A 85 -13.05 11.00 -13.91
C ARG A 85 -11.64 11.56 -14.13
N THR A 86 -11.36 12.72 -13.55
CA THR A 86 -10.07 13.39 -13.63
C THR A 86 -9.27 13.16 -12.35
N THR A 87 -7.95 13.04 -12.52
CA THR A 87 -7.02 12.85 -11.41
C THR A 87 -5.79 13.72 -11.62
N GLU A 88 -5.39 14.43 -10.58
CA GLU A 88 -4.30 15.39 -10.64
C GLU A 88 -3.33 15.16 -9.48
N ILE A 89 -2.04 15.14 -9.79
CA ILE A 89 -1.00 15.15 -8.77
C ILE A 89 -0.74 16.61 -8.40
N ARG A 90 -1.41 17.10 -7.36
CA ARG A 90 -1.28 18.49 -6.90
C ARG A 90 0.09 18.79 -6.29
N LYS A 91 0.70 17.79 -5.66
CA LYS A 91 2.03 17.90 -5.07
C LYS A 91 2.75 16.56 -5.17
N LEU A 92 4.01 16.57 -5.59
CA LEU A 92 4.84 15.37 -5.56
C LEU A 92 5.33 15.08 -4.13
N ALA A 93 5.35 13.79 -3.76
CA ALA A 93 6.06 13.35 -2.56
C ALA A 93 7.55 13.51 -2.83
N GLU A 94 8.25 14.29 -2.01
CA GLU A 94 9.64 14.69 -2.23
C GLU A 94 9.94 15.39 -3.58
N TRP A 95 11.16 15.93 -3.72
CA TRP A 95 11.63 16.56 -4.95
C TRP A 95 12.22 15.55 -5.95
N ASP A 96 12.33 14.27 -5.58
CA ASP A 96 12.73 13.23 -6.53
C ASP A 96 11.56 12.88 -7.47
N ARG A 97 11.75 13.26 -8.73
CA ARG A 97 10.71 13.21 -9.77
C ARG A 97 10.56 11.81 -10.38
N MET A 98 11.50 10.90 -10.19
CA MET A 98 11.45 9.60 -10.86
C MET A 98 10.57 8.61 -10.10
N ILE A 99 10.91 8.30 -8.84
CA ILE A 99 10.22 7.28 -8.03
C ILE A 99 8.80 7.75 -7.66
N SER A 100 8.68 8.93 -7.07
CA SER A 100 7.40 9.52 -6.62
C SER A 100 6.36 9.64 -7.73
N LYS A 101 6.78 9.99 -8.95
CA LYS A 101 5.88 10.12 -10.11
C LYS A 101 5.39 8.78 -10.63
N VAL A 102 6.22 7.74 -10.60
CA VAL A 102 5.80 6.38 -10.99
C VAL A 102 4.79 5.84 -9.97
N PHE A 103 5.09 5.98 -8.68
CA PHE A 103 4.23 5.45 -7.63
C PHE A 103 2.92 6.21 -7.43
N SER A 104 2.90 7.53 -7.60
CA SER A 104 1.65 8.30 -7.62
C SER A 104 0.73 7.85 -8.76
N LYS A 105 1.26 7.55 -9.95
CA LYS A 105 0.48 6.97 -11.06
C LYS A 105 -0.03 5.57 -10.75
N LYS A 106 0.82 4.68 -10.21
CA LYS A 106 0.41 3.33 -9.77
C LYS A 106 -0.73 3.41 -8.72
N ALA A 107 -0.62 4.32 -7.76
CA ALA A 107 -1.64 4.56 -6.73
C ALA A 107 -2.96 5.10 -7.31
N ILE A 108 -2.89 6.04 -8.26
CA ILE A 108 -4.08 6.54 -8.98
C ILE A 108 -4.80 5.38 -9.68
N CYS A 109 -4.07 4.57 -10.45
CA CYS A 109 -4.64 3.43 -11.15
C CYS A 109 -5.31 2.46 -10.16
N TYR A 110 -4.63 2.14 -9.05
CA TYR A 110 -5.17 1.24 -8.05
C TYR A 110 -6.47 1.73 -7.38
N ILE A 111 -6.58 3.03 -7.08
CA ILE A 111 -7.82 3.62 -6.55
C ILE A 111 -8.94 3.57 -7.60
N GLN A 112 -8.62 3.84 -8.88
CA GLN A 112 -9.61 3.83 -9.96
C GLN A 112 -10.15 2.41 -10.22
N THR A 113 -9.32 1.37 -10.13
CA THR A 113 -9.75 -0.02 -10.30
C THR A 113 -10.49 -0.57 -9.07
N HIS A 114 -10.34 0.06 -7.90
CA HIS A 114 -10.98 -0.37 -6.65
C HIS A 114 -11.80 0.76 -5.99
N PRO A 115 -12.98 1.10 -6.54
CA PRO A 115 -13.81 2.20 -6.04
C PRO A 115 -14.22 2.08 -4.56
N LEU A 116 -14.27 0.86 -4.04
CA LEU A 116 -14.60 0.58 -2.64
C LEU A 116 -13.59 1.20 -1.66
N LEU A 117 -12.33 1.31 -2.07
CA LEU A 117 -11.25 1.82 -1.22
C LEU A 117 -11.33 3.34 -1.03
N VAL A 118 -12.06 4.07 -1.89
CA VAL A 118 -12.24 5.53 -1.79
C VAL A 118 -12.90 5.92 -0.46
N ASN A 119 -13.69 5.02 0.14
CA ASN A 119 -14.30 5.28 1.44
C ASN A 119 -13.32 5.15 2.62
N LEU A 120 -12.17 4.50 2.45
CA LEU A 120 -11.18 4.30 3.49
C LEU A 120 -10.44 5.60 3.82
N LYS A 121 -10.11 5.77 5.10
CA LYS A 121 -9.32 6.91 5.58
C LYS A 121 -7.84 6.73 5.26
N GLU A 122 -7.37 5.50 5.25
CA GLU A 122 -5.97 5.16 5.05
C GLU A 122 -5.86 3.84 4.31
N ILE A 123 -4.91 3.77 3.38
CA ILE A 123 -4.66 2.63 2.51
C ILE A 123 -3.15 2.48 2.38
N VAL A 124 -2.64 1.26 2.47
CA VAL A 124 -1.26 0.93 2.13
C VAL A 124 -1.30 -0.02 0.95
N ILE A 125 -0.57 0.31 -0.10
CA ILE A 125 -0.51 -0.49 -1.33
C ILE A 125 0.95 -0.84 -1.57
N SER A 126 1.25 -2.13 -1.61
CA SER A 126 2.58 -2.62 -1.95
C SER A 126 2.67 -2.87 -3.45
N PHE A 127 3.74 -2.39 -4.07
CA PHE A 127 4.04 -2.56 -5.47
C PHE A 127 5.43 -3.17 -5.60
N SER A 128 5.58 -4.21 -6.40
CA SER A 128 6.88 -4.57 -6.97
C SER A 128 7.17 -3.66 -8.16
N LEU A 129 8.45 -3.43 -8.44
CA LEU A 129 8.90 -2.69 -9.63
C LEU A 129 8.55 -3.45 -10.92
#